data_AF-A0A7S3DW20-F1
#
_entry.id   AF-A0A7S3DW20-F1
#
_cell.length_a   1.000
_cell.length_b   1.000
_cell.length_c   1.000
_cell.angle_alpha   90.00
_cell.angle_beta   90.00
_cell.angle_gamma   90.00
#
_symmetry.space_group_name_H-M   'P 1'
#
loop_
_entity.id
_entity.type
_entity.pdbx_description
1 polymer ?
#
loop_
_entity_poly.entity_id
_entity_poly.type
_entity_poly.pdbx_seq_one_letter_code
_entity_poly.pdbx_strand_id
1 'polypeptide(L)'
;LTGASSSSLSTSLQKSRAPSPEDFHATICERIKSAKKRVYLASLYIGPAVDPEKYHKEAELLDALNYAATNSGDIDIKILLDMNRALRPVPFPKELVSPNDGKKTITSAEACFRAMQQPSKETGESHGSSRSNSKNSSSPKIFLFSALKNFWQNVLPNPFNEAMGVLHIKAYIVDDTLIL
;
A
#
# COMPACT_ATOMS: atom_id res chain seq x y z
N LEU A 1 -45.12 -0.45 -50.42
CA LEU A 1 -46.07 -0.49 -49.29
C LEU A 1 -45.56 -1.53 -48.29
N THR A 2 -45.20 -1.07 -47.09
CA THR A 2 -45.21 -1.77 -45.77
C THR A 2 -44.56 -3.17 -45.68
N GLY A 3 -43.64 -3.45 -44.77
CA GLY A 3 -43.72 -3.05 -43.37
C GLY A 3 -42.47 -3.35 -42.54
N ALA A 4 -42.32 -2.45 -41.57
CA ALA A 4 -41.58 -2.41 -40.32
C ALA A 4 -40.71 -3.63 -39.92
N SER A 5 -39.42 -3.33 -39.82
CA SER A 5 -38.43 -3.91 -38.92
C SER A 5 -38.86 -3.80 -37.46
N SER A 6 -39.06 -4.93 -36.81
CA SER A 6 -39.24 -5.03 -35.36
C SER A 6 -37.87 -5.11 -34.67
N SER A 7 -37.20 -3.97 -34.49
CA SER A 7 -36.07 -3.86 -33.57
C SER A 7 -36.62 -3.68 -32.15
N SER A 8 -36.94 -4.78 -31.49
CA SER A 8 -37.21 -4.78 -30.05
C SER A 8 -35.90 -4.49 -29.32
N LEU A 9 -35.79 -3.23 -28.88
CA LEU A 9 -34.83 -2.70 -27.94
C LEU A 9 -34.77 -3.56 -26.67
N SER A 10 -33.90 -4.58 -26.70
CA SER A 10 -33.35 -5.19 -25.51
C SER A 10 -32.32 -4.20 -24.94
N THR A 11 -32.81 -3.14 -24.31
CA THR A 11 -32.04 -2.34 -23.37
C THR A 11 -31.75 -3.24 -22.18
N SER A 12 -30.72 -4.08 -22.34
CA SER A 12 -30.13 -4.87 -21.28
C SER A 12 -29.65 -3.88 -20.22
N LEU A 13 -30.40 -3.83 -19.12
CA LEU A 13 -29.94 -3.30 -17.86
C LEU A 13 -28.65 -4.04 -17.49
N GLN A 14 -27.50 -3.53 -17.94
CA GLN A 14 -26.21 -3.87 -17.35
C GLN A 14 -26.24 -3.36 -15.91
N LYS A 15 -26.72 -4.23 -15.02
CA LYS A 15 -26.59 -4.09 -13.57
C LYS A 15 -25.11 -3.94 -13.29
N SER A 16 -24.64 -2.72 -13.05
CA SER A 16 -23.24 -2.45 -12.73
C SER A 16 -22.91 -3.24 -11.47
N ARG A 17 -22.13 -4.31 -11.64
CA ARG A 17 -21.66 -5.13 -10.53
C ARG A 17 -20.84 -4.21 -9.61
N ALA A 18 -21.12 -4.24 -8.31
CA ALA A 18 -20.28 -3.56 -7.33
C ALA A 18 -18.83 -4.09 -7.50
N PRO A 19 -17.82 -3.21 -7.55
CA PRO A 19 -16.43 -3.63 -7.77
C PRO A 19 -16.04 -4.69 -6.74
N SER A 20 -15.38 -5.75 -7.22
CA SER A 20 -14.87 -6.81 -6.35
C SER A 20 -13.66 -6.31 -5.54
N PRO A 21 -13.28 -7.01 -4.45
CA PRO A 21 -12.03 -6.72 -3.75
C PRO A 21 -10.80 -6.73 -4.67
N GLU A 22 -10.80 -7.59 -5.68
CA GLU A 22 -9.76 -7.66 -6.71
C GLU A 22 -9.75 -6.43 -7.61
N ASP A 23 -10.93 -5.96 -8.06
CA ASP A 23 -11.04 -4.73 -8.87
C ASP A 23 -10.58 -3.51 -8.07
N PHE A 24 -10.96 -3.45 -6.79
CA PHE A 24 -10.56 -2.38 -5.88
C PHE A 24 -9.04 -2.34 -5.71
N HIS A 25 -8.44 -3.51 -5.45
CA HIS A 25 -7.00 -3.64 -5.28
C HIS A 25 -6.25 -3.25 -6.56
N ALA A 26 -6.66 -3.78 -7.71
CA ALA A 26 -6.07 -3.46 -9.01
C ALA A 26 -6.13 -1.95 -9.29
N THR A 27 -7.30 -1.33 -9.04
CA THR A 27 -7.51 0.11 -9.21
C THR A 27 -6.55 0.93 -8.35
N ILE A 28 -6.38 0.58 -7.07
CA ILE A 28 -5.45 1.28 -6.17
C ILE A 28 -4.02 1.15 -6.68
N CYS A 29 -3.57 -0.07 -7.03
CA CYS A 29 -2.21 -0.31 -7.51
C CYS A 29 -1.91 0.45 -8.81
N GLU A 30 -2.83 0.45 -9.78
CA GLU A 30 -2.71 1.18 -11.03
C GLU A 30 -2.61 2.69 -10.79
N ARG A 31 -3.46 3.23 -9.90
CA ARG A 31 -3.43 4.66 -9.56
C ARG A 31 -2.13 5.05 -8.87
N ILE A 32 -1.67 4.28 -7.89
CA ILE A 32 -0.41 4.53 -7.21
C ILE A 32 0.75 4.57 -8.22
N LYS A 33 0.83 3.60 -9.14
CA LYS A 33 1.88 3.54 -10.17
C LYS A 33 1.84 4.73 -11.14
N SER A 34 0.65 5.28 -11.41
CA SER A 34 0.46 6.41 -12.33
C SER A 34 0.48 7.79 -11.66
N ALA A 35 0.56 7.85 -10.33
CA ALA A 35 0.48 9.08 -9.55
C ALA A 35 1.52 10.13 -9.95
N LYS A 36 1.14 11.41 -9.91
CA LYS A 36 2.00 12.55 -10.31
C LYS A 36 2.18 13.62 -9.24
N LYS A 37 1.36 13.63 -8.20
CA LYS A 37 1.37 14.67 -7.14
C LYS A 37 1.46 14.06 -5.76
N ARG A 38 0.57 13.13 -5.42
CA ARG A 38 0.44 12.62 -4.04
C ARG A 38 -0.12 11.21 -3.97
N VAL A 39 0.37 10.46 -2.99
CA VAL A 39 -0.17 9.16 -2.60
C VAL A 39 -0.35 9.17 -1.08
N TYR A 40 -1.58 9.36 -0.62
CA TYR A 40 -1.90 9.33 0.81
C TYR A 40 -2.78 8.12 1.13
N LEU A 41 -2.27 7.22 1.98
CA LEU A 41 -3.01 6.02 2.39
C LEU A 41 -3.29 6.07 3.88
N ALA A 42 -4.52 5.83 4.29
CA ALA A 42 -4.91 5.62 5.68
C ALA A 42 -5.57 4.25 5.82
N SER A 43 -4.96 3.36 6.60
CA SER A 43 -5.42 1.99 6.80
C SER A 43 -5.05 1.50 8.22
N LEU A 44 -5.71 0.45 8.68
CA LEU A 44 -5.35 -0.23 9.93
C LEU A 44 -3.90 -0.77 9.89
N TYR A 45 -3.57 -1.50 8.83
CA TYR A 45 -2.22 -1.96 8.52
C TYR A 45 -2.13 -2.24 7.01
N ILE A 46 -0.92 -2.44 6.50
CA ILE A 46 -0.63 -2.96 5.15
C ILE A 46 0.26 -4.17 5.38
N GLY A 47 -0.20 -5.37 5.04
CA GLY A 47 0.50 -6.59 5.44
C GLY A 47 1.93 -6.65 4.88
N PRO A 48 2.88 -7.24 5.63
CA PRO A 48 4.30 -7.15 5.30
C PRO A 48 4.72 -7.98 4.09
N ALA A 49 3.79 -8.70 3.44
CA ALA A 49 4.04 -9.54 2.27
C ALA A 49 5.20 -10.55 2.47
N VAL A 50 5.31 -11.11 3.69
CA VAL A 50 6.41 -12.01 4.06
C VAL A 50 6.48 -13.30 3.23
N ASP A 51 5.38 -13.67 2.59
CA ASP A 51 5.22 -14.81 1.70
C ASP A 51 4.49 -14.30 0.46
N PRO A 52 5.20 -13.92 -0.61
CA PRO A 52 4.57 -13.34 -1.80
C PRO A 52 3.65 -14.31 -2.54
N GLU A 53 3.88 -15.62 -2.44
CA GLU A 53 2.99 -16.63 -3.04
C GLU A 53 1.63 -16.61 -2.34
N LYS A 54 1.65 -16.56 -1.01
CA LYS A 54 0.43 -16.52 -0.20
C LYS A 54 -0.24 -15.14 -0.17
N TYR A 55 0.55 -14.08 -0.12
CA TYR A 55 0.11 -12.69 0.04
C TYR A 55 0.42 -11.83 -1.18
N HIS A 56 0.22 -12.39 -2.38
CA HIS A 56 0.54 -11.74 -3.66
C HIS A 56 -0.08 -10.34 -3.81
N LYS A 57 -1.28 -10.10 -3.24
CA LYS A 57 -1.91 -8.78 -3.25
C LYS A 57 -1.22 -7.77 -2.34
N GLU A 58 -0.68 -8.20 -1.20
CA GLU A 58 0.13 -7.32 -0.36
C GLU A 58 1.44 -6.96 -1.05
N ALA A 59 2.10 -7.97 -1.66
CA ALA A 59 3.31 -7.77 -2.45
C ALA A 59 3.09 -6.79 -3.61
N GLU A 60 2.02 -6.98 -4.38
CA GLU A 60 1.65 -6.12 -5.51
C GLU A 60 1.43 -4.65 -5.09
N LEU A 61 0.85 -4.41 -3.91
CA LEU A 61 0.67 -3.07 -3.36
C LEU A 61 2.00 -2.44 -2.92
N LEU A 62 2.88 -3.22 -2.26
CA LEU A 62 4.22 -2.75 -1.89
C LEU A 62 5.05 -2.42 -3.13
N ASP A 63 4.94 -3.22 -4.19
CA ASP A 63 5.60 -2.95 -5.48
C ASP A 63 5.06 -1.68 -6.15
N ALA A 64 3.75 -1.42 -6.06
CA ALA A 64 3.17 -0.17 -6.55
C ALA A 64 3.73 1.05 -5.80
N LEU A 65 3.85 0.96 -4.46
CA LEU A 65 4.44 2.01 -3.63
C LEU A 65 5.92 2.24 -3.97
N ASN A 66 6.70 1.17 -4.14
CA ASN A 66 8.08 1.24 -4.55
C ASN A 66 8.21 1.94 -5.91
N TYR A 67 7.44 1.49 -6.90
CA TYR A 67 7.44 2.09 -8.24
C TYR A 67 7.12 3.58 -8.20
N ALA A 68 6.10 3.98 -7.45
CA ALA A 68 5.74 5.39 -7.30
C ALA A 68 6.89 6.20 -6.67
N ALA A 69 7.51 5.67 -5.62
CA ALA A 69 8.63 6.30 -4.93
C ALA A 69 9.88 6.45 -5.80
N THR A 70 10.14 5.52 -6.73
CA THR A 70 11.35 5.51 -7.56
C THR A 70 11.18 6.13 -8.95
N ASN A 71 9.97 6.09 -9.54
CA ASN A 71 9.77 6.38 -10.97
C ASN A 71 8.90 7.61 -11.27
N SER A 72 8.17 8.16 -10.30
CA SER A 72 7.13 9.18 -10.59
C SER A 72 7.59 10.64 -10.47
N GLY A 73 8.85 10.92 -10.14
CA GLY A 73 9.34 12.27 -9.88
C GLY A 73 9.15 12.70 -8.42
N ASP A 74 9.01 14.00 -8.16
CA ASP A 74 8.77 14.53 -6.80
C ASP A 74 7.30 14.36 -6.41
N ILE A 75 6.93 13.14 -6.01
CA ILE A 75 5.59 12.83 -5.49
C ILE A 75 5.59 12.75 -3.97
N ASP A 76 4.59 13.35 -3.32
CA ASP A 76 4.46 13.33 -1.87
C ASP A 76 3.71 12.06 -1.42
N ILE A 77 4.46 11.10 -0.87
CA ILE A 77 3.90 9.82 -0.37
C ILE A 77 3.80 9.86 1.15
N LYS A 78 2.59 9.66 1.68
CA LYS A 78 2.32 9.61 3.13
C LYS A 78 1.42 8.44 3.47
N ILE A 79 1.83 7.61 4.41
CA ILE A 79 1.04 6.46 4.87
C ILE A 79 0.73 6.63 6.36
N LEU A 80 -0.55 6.60 6.73
CA LEU A 80 -1.02 6.60 8.10
C LEU A 80 -1.52 5.20 8.46
N LEU A 81 -0.89 4.56 9.45
CA LEU A 81 -1.28 3.24 9.94
C LEU A 81 -1.65 3.27 11.41
N ASP A 82 -2.45 2.30 11.87
CA ASP A 82 -2.64 2.06 13.30
C ASP A 82 -1.35 1.51 13.92
N MET A 83 -0.85 2.15 14.97
CA MET A 83 0.42 1.80 15.61
C MET A 83 0.40 0.37 16.16
N ASN A 84 -0.67 -0.03 16.84
CA ASN A 84 -0.76 -1.34 17.49
C ASN A 84 -0.80 -2.46 16.44
N ARG A 85 -1.52 -2.25 15.34
CA ARG A 85 -1.61 -3.24 14.27
C ARG A 85 -0.39 -3.24 13.37
N ALA A 86 0.11 -2.06 12.99
CA ALA A 86 1.21 -1.93 12.04
C ALA A 86 2.56 -2.35 12.61
N LEU A 87 2.72 -2.35 13.94
CA LEU A 87 3.94 -2.79 14.62
C LEU A 87 3.90 -4.24 15.10
N ARG A 88 2.84 -5.01 14.80
CA ARG A 88 2.84 -6.43 15.14
C ARG A 88 3.94 -7.18 14.37
N PRO A 89 4.81 -7.94 15.06
CA PRO A 89 5.83 -8.73 14.41
C PRO A 89 5.21 -9.95 13.73
N VAL A 90 5.54 -10.15 12.46
CA VAL A 90 5.20 -11.33 11.67
C VAL A 90 6.50 -12.07 11.33
N PRO A 91 6.62 -13.38 11.61
CA PRO A 91 7.81 -14.13 11.30
C PRO A 91 8.01 -14.27 9.78
N PHE A 92 9.27 -14.23 9.34
CA PHE A 92 9.59 -14.67 7.98
C PHE A 92 9.34 -16.18 7.84
N PRO A 93 8.81 -16.64 6.70
CA PRO A 93 8.84 -18.06 6.35
C PRO A 93 10.27 -18.59 6.46
N LYS A 94 10.43 -19.81 6.97
CA LYS A 94 11.75 -20.41 7.24
C LYS A 94 12.66 -20.49 6.00
N GLU A 95 12.06 -20.50 4.82
CA GLU A 95 12.73 -20.59 3.52
C GLU A 95 13.14 -19.23 2.94
N LEU A 96 12.61 -18.12 3.47
CA LEU A 96 12.93 -16.77 3.01
C LEU A 96 13.95 -16.13 3.96
N VAL A 97 15.16 -15.90 3.44
CA VAL A 97 16.24 -15.26 4.17
C VAL A 97 15.82 -13.83 4.53
N SER A 98 15.80 -13.53 5.82
CA SER A 98 15.57 -12.17 6.31
C SER A 98 16.59 -11.22 5.66
N PRO A 99 16.17 -10.13 4.99
CA PRO A 99 17.09 -9.30 4.21
C PRO A 99 18.15 -8.55 5.02
N ASN A 100 18.12 -8.54 6.36
CA ASN A 100 19.18 -7.96 7.20
C ASN A 100 19.04 -8.33 8.71
N ASP A 101 20.19 -8.44 9.38
CA ASP A 101 20.42 -8.29 10.84
C ASP A 101 19.85 -9.31 11.83
N GLY A 102 19.63 -10.57 11.43
CA GLY A 102 19.23 -11.61 12.39
C GLY A 102 17.85 -11.43 13.03
N LYS A 103 17.10 -10.38 12.65
CA LYS A 103 15.69 -10.21 13.00
C LYS A 103 14.85 -11.26 12.26
N LYS A 104 14.18 -12.10 13.04
CA LYS A 104 13.31 -13.20 12.56
C LYS A 104 11.91 -12.73 12.14
N THR A 105 11.60 -11.44 12.31
CA THR A 105 10.26 -10.89 12.11
C THR A 105 10.31 -9.54 11.41
N ILE A 106 9.23 -9.20 10.71
CA ILE A 106 8.99 -7.89 10.10
C ILE A 106 7.60 -7.39 10.50
N THR A 107 7.41 -6.07 10.49
CA THR A 107 6.11 -5.45 10.76
C THR A 107 5.57 -4.80 9.49
N SER A 108 4.27 -4.53 9.44
CA SER A 108 3.65 -3.78 8.34
C SER A 108 4.31 -2.43 8.09
N ALA A 109 4.59 -1.67 9.15
CA ALA A 109 5.24 -0.37 9.04
C ALA A 109 6.65 -0.50 8.42
N GLU A 110 7.43 -1.50 8.86
CA GLU A 110 8.77 -1.77 8.34
C GLU A 110 8.72 -2.18 6.86
N ALA A 111 7.76 -3.02 6.47
CA ALA A 111 7.61 -3.45 5.07
C ALA A 111 7.29 -2.27 4.14
N CYS A 112 6.35 -1.40 4.52
CA CYS A 112 6.07 -0.19 3.76
C CYS A 112 7.29 0.74 3.68
N PHE A 113 8.01 0.91 4.79
CA PHE A 113 9.19 1.76 4.86
C PHE A 113 10.30 1.28 3.92
N ARG A 114 10.51 -0.04 3.88
CA ARG A 114 11.47 -0.68 2.98
C ARG A 114 11.03 -0.57 1.53
N ALA A 115 9.77 -0.87 1.23
CA ALA A 115 9.24 -0.78 -0.13
C ALA A 115 9.42 0.63 -0.72
N MET A 116 9.23 1.69 0.07
CA MET A 116 9.36 3.07 -0.44
C MET A 116 10.81 3.61 -0.47
N GLN A 117 11.79 2.89 0.09
CA GLN A 117 13.19 3.31 0.11
C GLN A 117 14.13 2.44 -0.71
N GLN A 118 13.65 1.31 -1.24
CA GLN A 118 14.49 0.47 -2.08
C GLN A 118 14.80 1.21 -3.38
N PRO A 119 16.08 1.36 -3.76
CA PRO A 119 16.41 1.72 -5.13
C PRO A 119 15.93 0.57 -6.02
N SER A 120 15.27 0.90 -7.14
CA SER A 120 14.77 -0.08 -8.11
C SER A 120 15.83 -1.15 -8.37
N LYS A 121 15.46 -2.44 -8.27
CA LYS A 121 16.31 -3.54 -8.72
C LYS A 121 16.53 -3.36 -10.23
N GLU A 122 17.65 -2.77 -10.61
CA GLU A 122 18.11 -2.72 -11.99
C GLU A 122 18.46 -4.15 -12.41
N THR A 123 17.59 -4.76 -13.22
CA THR A 123 17.96 -5.93 -14.00
C THR A 123 18.81 -5.44 -15.17
N GLY A 124 20.15 -5.41 -15.01
CA GLY A 124 21.10 -5.30 -16.12
C GLY A 124 22.22 -4.26 -15.96
N GLU A 125 23.43 -4.79 -15.70
CA GLU A 125 24.76 -4.34 -16.16
C GLU A 125 25.14 -2.84 -16.24
N SER A 126 26.11 -2.52 -15.37
CA SER A 126 27.09 -1.42 -15.35
C SER A 126 27.30 -0.57 -16.62
N HIS A 127 27.10 0.74 -16.52
CA HIS A 127 28.10 1.78 -16.80
C HIS A 127 27.53 3.18 -16.53
N GLY A 128 28.22 3.99 -15.72
CA GLY A 128 28.04 5.45 -15.75
C GLY A 128 27.89 6.13 -14.40
N SER A 129 29.01 6.73 -13.96
CA SER A 129 29.11 7.79 -12.95
C SER A 129 27.88 8.73 -12.93
N SER A 130 27.29 8.96 -11.76
CA SER A 130 26.29 10.02 -11.59
C SER A 130 26.48 10.78 -10.29
N ARG A 131 26.99 12.01 -10.49
CA ARG A 131 26.95 13.17 -9.61
C ARG A 131 25.67 13.20 -8.77
N SER A 132 25.83 13.34 -7.46
CA SER A 132 24.76 13.67 -6.52
C SER A 132 24.24 15.08 -6.83
N ASN A 133 23.24 15.17 -7.70
CA ASN A 133 22.44 16.38 -7.80
C ASN A 133 21.39 16.27 -6.69
N SER A 134 21.56 17.05 -5.62
CA SER A 134 20.61 17.17 -4.52
C SER A 134 19.30 17.75 -5.07
N LYS A 135 18.46 16.88 -5.64
CA LYS A 135 17.08 17.19 -5.93
C LYS A 135 16.33 17.16 -4.62
N ASN A 136 15.55 18.21 -4.38
CA ASN A 136 14.74 18.43 -3.20
C ASN A 136 13.50 17.51 -3.20
N SER A 137 13.69 16.21 -3.45
CA SER A 137 12.60 15.24 -3.53
C SER A 137 12.02 14.99 -2.14
N SER A 138 10.71 15.13 -2.02
CA SER A 138 9.97 14.78 -0.82
C SER A 138 10.16 13.29 -0.50
N SER A 139 10.86 12.99 0.60
CA SER A 139 11.04 11.61 1.04
C SER A 139 9.69 11.02 1.49
N PRO A 140 9.36 9.77 1.11
CA PRO A 140 8.17 9.09 1.58
C PRO A 140 8.11 9.02 3.12
N LYS A 141 6.92 9.23 3.70
CA LYS A 141 6.73 9.27 5.17
C LYS A 141 5.69 8.27 5.65
N ILE A 142 5.97 7.65 6.79
CA ILE A 142 5.03 6.79 7.51
C ILE A 142 4.69 7.44 8.84
N PHE A 143 3.40 7.51 9.12
CA PHE A 143 2.82 8.01 10.36
C PHE A 143 2.11 6.85 11.06
N LEU A 144 2.31 6.75 12.37
CA LEU A 144 1.64 5.75 13.20
C LEU A 144 0.68 6.47 14.13
N PHE A 145 -0.60 6.12 14.02
CA PHE A 145 -1.66 6.63 14.88
C PHE A 145 -1.90 5.67 16.04
N SER A 146 -2.01 6.20 17.25
CA SER A 146 -2.46 5.42 18.41
C SER A 146 -3.68 6.07 19.03
N ALA A 147 -4.75 5.29 19.16
CA ALA A 147 -5.98 5.72 19.84
C ALA A 147 -5.79 5.85 21.37
N LEU A 148 -4.84 5.10 21.92
CA LEU A 148 -4.53 5.11 23.36
C LEU A 148 -3.49 6.18 23.69
N LYS A 149 -3.72 6.97 24.75
CA LYS A 149 -2.66 7.84 25.30
C LYS A 149 -1.54 7.00 25.93
N ASN A 150 -0.30 7.45 25.76
CA ASN A 150 0.96 6.73 26.05
C ASN A 150 1.04 5.98 27.39
N PHE A 151 0.31 6.43 28.42
CA PHE A 151 0.31 5.81 29.75
C PHE A 151 -0.27 4.38 29.77
N TRP A 152 -1.27 4.09 28.94
CA TRP A 152 -1.97 2.79 28.96
C TRP A 152 -1.40 1.76 27.97
N GLN A 153 -0.60 2.19 26.99
CA GLN A 153 -0.03 1.32 25.96
C GLN A 153 0.98 0.30 26.51
N ASN A 154 1.75 0.70 27.54
CA ASN A 154 2.79 -0.16 28.14
C ASN A 154 2.28 -1.03 29.31
N VAL A 155 1.04 -0.82 29.76
CA VAL A 155 0.49 -1.49 30.96
C VAL A 155 -0.47 -2.63 30.58
N LEU A 156 -1.07 -2.59 29.39
CA LEU A 156 -2.10 -3.56 29.00
C LEU A 156 -1.53 -4.62 28.04
N PRO A 157 -1.59 -5.91 28.39
CA PRO A 157 -1.22 -6.99 27.47
C PRO A 157 -2.20 -7.05 26.28
N ASN A 158 -1.70 -7.45 25.12
CA ASN A 158 -2.53 -7.77 23.96
C ASN A 158 -3.54 -8.89 24.35
N PRO A 159 -4.86 -8.79 24.07
CA PRO A 159 -5.53 -7.85 23.16
C PRO A 159 -6.25 -6.67 23.83
N PHE A 160 -6.04 -6.43 25.12
CA PHE A 160 -6.74 -5.34 25.84
C PHE A 160 -6.39 -3.96 25.28
N ASN A 161 -5.18 -3.78 24.76
CA ASN A 161 -4.78 -2.56 24.06
C ASN A 161 -5.52 -2.31 22.73
N GLU A 162 -6.09 -3.35 22.11
CA GLU A 162 -6.89 -3.25 20.89
C GLU A 162 -8.37 -3.05 21.18
N ALA A 163 -8.85 -3.65 22.26
CA ALA A 163 -10.23 -3.46 22.73
C ALA A 163 -10.54 -1.99 23.06
N MET A 164 -9.52 -1.20 23.40
CA MET A 164 -9.65 0.21 23.75
C MET A 164 -9.69 1.16 22.53
N GLY A 165 -9.49 0.64 21.32
CA GLY A 165 -9.68 1.39 20.07
C GLY A 165 -8.59 1.16 19.03
N VAL A 166 -9.01 1.07 17.76
CA VAL A 166 -8.12 0.98 16.60
C VAL A 166 -8.55 1.94 15.50
N LEU A 167 -7.61 2.36 14.65
CA LEU A 167 -7.90 3.15 13.46
C LEU A 167 -8.69 2.33 12.42
N HIS A 168 -9.96 2.65 12.21
CA HIS A 168 -10.81 2.00 11.20
C HIS A 168 -10.90 2.74 9.85
N ILE A 169 -10.03 3.73 9.61
CA ILE A 169 -10.04 4.47 8.36
C ILE A 169 -9.56 3.57 7.22
N LYS A 170 -10.28 3.61 6.10
CA LYS A 170 -9.89 3.06 4.80
C LYS A 170 -10.07 4.17 3.78
N ALA A 171 -9.01 4.95 3.57
CA ALA A 171 -9.04 6.07 2.64
C ALA A 171 -7.74 6.12 1.87
N TYR A 172 -7.85 6.14 0.56
CA TYR A 172 -6.72 6.13 -0.35
C TYR A 172 -6.86 7.30 -1.31
N ILE A 173 -6.01 8.30 -1.16
CA ILE A 173 -5.98 9.48 -2.02
C ILE A 173 -4.80 9.32 -2.96
N VAL A 174 -5.08 9.32 -4.25
CA VAL A 174 -4.07 9.34 -5.30
C VAL A 174 -4.36 10.51 -6.21
N ASP A 175 -3.43 11.48 -6.24
CA ASP A 175 -3.60 12.76 -6.89
C ASP A 175 -4.90 13.46 -6.49
N ASP A 176 -5.84 13.59 -7.41
CA ASP A 176 -7.13 14.25 -7.20
C ASP A 176 -8.29 13.23 -7.06
N THR A 177 -7.96 11.94 -6.91
CA THR A 177 -8.93 10.85 -6.69
C THR A 177 -8.91 10.41 -5.23
N LEU A 178 -10.10 10.31 -4.63
CA LEU A 178 -10.34 9.60 -3.38
C LEU A 178 -10.95 8.22 -3.68
N ILE A 179 -10.41 7.18 -3.05
CA ILE A 179 -10.89 5.80 -3.12
C ILE A 179 -11.22 5.36 -1.68
N LEU A 180 -12.45 4.85 -1.47
CA LEU A 180 -13.02 4.43 -0.18
C LEU A 180 -13.55 3.00 -0.26
#